data_AF-A0A090Z833-F1
#
_entry.id   AF-A0A090Z833-F1
#
_cell.length_a   1.000
_cell.length_b   1.000
_cell.length_c   1.000
_cell.angle_alpha   90.00
_cell.angle_beta   90.00
_cell.angle_gamma   90.00
#
_symmetry.space_group_name_H-M   'P 1'
#
loop_
_entity.id
_entity.type
_entity.pdbx_description
1 polymer ?
#
loop_
_entity_poly.entity_id
_entity_poly.type
_entity_poly.pdbx_seq_one_letter_code
_entity_poly.pdbx_strand_id
1 'polypeptide(L)'
;MPTASLPSRTSVKRGKRGQKRKKTPKRRKRGFIYFSSLTFLVMLWIGMAAMIWLFFTPSGNNVRFLMADTLITTQHRHWAKYIIGQAELDKRVAAYQAQFEQMGEEKDTHTIAAPQQEETKEEKPLVEIEEVSGSGYHGYVLTVNDPTKIRLGVPAKRGKGEKVSSMVQRTGAVAGVNGGGFADPNWKGNGFKPIGVVISQGKIYYNGLGSKTSTQVVGLDKQGKMIAGKYTLKELEELGIQEAVTFQPRIIVNGKGQIRNQKEGWGIAPRTAMGQREDGAILFVVIDGRQPGYSIGASLYDVQQVMLEHGAVIAANLDGGSSTVLVKEGGEIVNKPSSEYGERYLPTAFLVFEHPEQADIPNIWEGLRPQDIDPGKK
;
A
#
# COMPACT_ATOMS: atom_id res chain seq x y z
N MET A 1 44.36 16.33 -116.52
CA MET A 1 44.05 17.73 -116.89
C MET A 1 43.61 18.45 -115.62
N PRO A 2 44.14 19.67 -115.38
CA PRO A 2 44.12 20.41 -114.11
C PRO A 2 42.68 20.90 -113.80
N THR A 3 42.28 21.29 -112.58
CA THR A 3 42.75 22.45 -111.81
C THR A 3 42.18 22.41 -110.39
N ALA A 4 42.97 22.92 -109.45
CA ALA A 4 42.63 23.18 -108.07
C ALA A 4 41.55 24.26 -107.89
N SER A 5 40.73 24.12 -106.85
CA SER A 5 40.31 25.24 -106.00
C SER A 5 39.94 24.74 -104.59
N LEU A 6 40.65 25.31 -103.61
CA LEU A 6 40.32 25.38 -102.18
C LEU A 6 40.13 26.89 -101.88
N PRO A 7 39.36 27.34 -100.85
CA PRO A 7 39.59 26.92 -99.47
C PRO A 7 38.43 26.96 -98.43
N SER A 8 38.71 26.29 -97.31
CA SER A 8 38.35 26.61 -95.90
C SER A 8 36.88 26.61 -95.44
N ARG A 9 36.58 25.71 -94.49
CA ARG A 9 36.40 26.03 -93.05
C ARG A 9 36.08 24.76 -92.26
N THR A 10 37.08 24.25 -91.55
CA THR A 10 36.93 23.15 -90.59
C THR A 10 36.50 23.74 -89.25
N SER A 11 35.29 23.40 -88.78
CA SER A 11 34.89 23.64 -87.39
C SER A 11 34.75 22.30 -86.66
N VAL A 12 35.72 22.03 -85.77
CA VAL A 12 35.77 20.82 -84.94
C VAL A 12 34.75 20.96 -83.81
N LYS A 13 33.62 20.24 -83.90
CA LYS A 13 32.68 20.09 -82.77
C LYS A 13 33.19 19.04 -81.79
N ARG A 14 33.78 19.52 -80.69
CA ARG A 14 34.02 18.76 -79.45
C ARG A 14 32.67 18.53 -78.74
N GLY A 15 32.13 17.31 -78.82
CA GLY A 15 30.91 16.89 -78.12
C GLY A 15 31.22 15.85 -77.04
N LYS A 16 31.06 16.25 -75.77
CA LYS A 16 31.42 15.53 -74.55
C LYS A 16 30.76 14.14 -74.41
N ARG A 17 31.56 13.16 -73.95
CA ARG A 17 31.10 11.88 -73.36
C ARG A 17 30.07 12.17 -72.26
N GLY A 18 28.83 11.73 -72.46
CA GLY A 18 27.79 11.77 -71.44
C GLY A 18 28.06 10.73 -70.35
N GLN A 19 28.48 11.18 -69.17
CA GLN A 19 28.39 10.40 -67.94
C GLN A 19 26.91 10.10 -67.66
N LYS A 20 26.51 8.81 -67.67
CA LYS A 20 25.25 8.38 -67.07
C LYS A 20 25.30 8.68 -65.57
N ARG A 21 24.67 9.77 -65.13
CA ARG A 21 24.35 10.03 -63.71
C ARG A 21 23.51 8.85 -63.19
N LYS A 22 24.07 8.03 -62.29
CA LYS A 22 23.28 7.11 -61.46
C LYS A 22 22.26 7.95 -60.69
N LYS A 23 20.97 7.82 -61.03
CA LYS A 23 19.88 8.41 -60.23
C LYS A 23 19.91 7.73 -58.86
N THR A 24 20.35 8.45 -57.83
CA THR A 24 20.27 8.02 -56.43
C THR A 24 18.79 7.76 -56.07
N PRO A 25 18.48 6.75 -55.22
CA PRO A 25 17.11 6.35 -54.92
C PRO A 25 16.48 7.34 -53.92
N LYS A 26 16.25 8.59 -54.34
CA LYS A 26 15.57 9.61 -53.52
C LYS A 26 14.10 9.29 -53.25
N ARG A 27 13.48 8.36 -54.00
CA ARG A 27 12.05 7.99 -53.84
C ARG A 27 11.74 7.18 -52.57
N ARG A 28 12.64 6.28 -52.13
CA ARG A 28 12.40 5.46 -50.90
C ARG A 28 12.39 6.30 -49.62
N LYS A 29 13.25 7.33 -49.51
CA LYS A 29 13.28 8.23 -48.35
C LYS A 29 12.02 9.10 -48.21
N ARG A 30 11.41 9.53 -49.33
CA ARG A 30 10.15 10.31 -49.30
C ARG A 30 8.95 9.48 -48.83
N GLY A 31 8.86 8.21 -49.25
CA GLY A 31 7.82 7.29 -48.77
C GLY A 31 7.97 6.95 -47.28
N PHE A 32 9.21 6.75 -46.81
CA PHE A 32 9.48 6.57 -45.39
C PHE A 32 9.17 7.81 -44.55
N ILE A 33 9.57 9.01 -45.01
CA ILE A 33 9.26 10.27 -44.32
C ILE A 33 7.73 10.49 -44.25
N TYR A 34 7.03 10.28 -45.36
CA TYR A 34 5.56 10.39 -45.41
C TYR A 34 4.88 9.38 -44.48
N PHE A 35 5.32 8.12 -44.50
CA PHE A 35 4.83 7.09 -43.59
C PHE A 35 5.10 7.44 -42.12
N SER A 36 6.31 7.92 -41.79
CA SER A 36 6.65 8.36 -40.43
C SER A 36 5.85 9.58 -39.99
N SER A 37 5.63 10.55 -40.89
CA SER A 37 4.81 11.73 -40.58
C SER A 37 3.34 11.38 -40.41
N LEU A 38 2.82 10.45 -41.21
CA LEU A 38 1.46 9.96 -41.09
C LEU A 38 1.29 9.17 -39.78
N THR A 39 2.25 8.32 -39.44
CA THR A 39 2.27 7.58 -38.16
C THR A 39 2.29 8.54 -36.98
N PHE A 40 3.14 9.56 -37.02
CA PHE A 40 3.21 10.60 -36.00
C PHE A 40 1.90 11.39 -35.87
N LEU A 41 1.29 11.76 -37.00
CA LEU A 41 0.01 12.48 -37.02
C LEU A 41 -1.12 11.61 -36.46
N VAL A 42 -1.17 10.32 -36.79
CA VAL A 42 -2.10 9.35 -36.21
C VAL A 42 -1.89 9.21 -34.70
N MET A 43 -0.65 9.10 -34.22
CA MET A 43 -0.35 9.08 -32.78
C MET A 43 -0.80 10.36 -32.07
N LEU A 44 -0.63 11.53 -32.70
CA LEU A 44 -1.14 12.80 -32.17
C LEU A 44 -2.67 12.80 -32.08
N TRP A 45 -3.38 12.34 -33.11
CA TRP A 45 -4.84 12.22 -33.08
C TRP A 45 -5.33 11.24 -32.02
N ILE A 46 -4.68 10.09 -31.88
CA ILE A 46 -4.98 9.13 -30.81
C ILE A 46 -4.72 9.76 -29.45
N GLY A 47 -3.60 10.46 -29.27
CA GLY A 47 -3.29 11.17 -28.03
C GLY A 47 -4.32 12.24 -27.70
N MET A 48 -4.77 13.02 -28.69
CA MET A 48 -5.82 14.02 -28.50
C MET A 48 -7.16 13.39 -28.17
N ALA A 49 -7.55 12.32 -28.86
CA ALA A 49 -8.77 11.56 -28.55
C ALA A 49 -8.71 10.97 -27.13
N ALA A 50 -7.55 10.43 -26.71
CA ALA A 50 -7.34 9.93 -25.37
C ALA A 50 -7.44 11.03 -24.31
N MET A 51 -6.90 12.23 -24.59
CA MET A 51 -7.04 13.40 -23.70
C MET A 51 -8.49 13.87 -23.59
N ILE A 52 -9.21 13.94 -24.72
CA ILE A 52 -10.63 14.28 -24.72
C ILE A 52 -11.40 13.25 -23.88
N TRP A 53 -11.16 11.96 -24.12
CA TRP A 53 -11.77 10.90 -23.34
C TRP A 53 -11.46 11.02 -21.85
N LEU A 54 -10.20 11.22 -21.48
CA LEU A 54 -9.72 11.28 -20.09
C LEU A 54 -10.35 12.42 -19.27
N PHE A 55 -10.61 13.57 -19.90
CA PHE A 55 -11.11 14.76 -19.20
C PHE A 55 -12.61 15.04 -19.39
N PHE A 56 -13.21 14.59 -20.50
CA PHE A 56 -14.59 14.94 -20.87
C PHE A 56 -15.58 13.76 -20.80
N THR A 57 -15.13 12.56 -20.43
CA THR A 57 -16.04 11.41 -20.28
C THR A 57 -16.12 10.91 -18.84
N PRO A 58 -17.26 10.31 -18.42
CA PRO A 58 -17.38 9.71 -17.10
C PRO A 58 -16.36 8.59 -16.82
N SER A 59 -16.05 7.75 -17.83
CA SER A 59 -15.08 6.66 -17.68
C SER A 59 -13.65 7.18 -17.57
N GLY A 60 -13.28 8.17 -18.38
CA GLY A 60 -11.99 8.86 -18.26
C GLY A 60 -11.80 9.53 -16.90
N ASN A 61 -12.83 10.20 -16.39
CA ASN A 61 -12.79 10.81 -15.06
C ASN A 61 -12.60 9.78 -13.94
N ASN A 62 -13.25 8.61 -14.02
CA ASN A 62 -13.03 7.55 -13.03
C ASN A 62 -11.57 7.07 -13.02
N VAL A 63 -10.96 6.88 -14.20
CA VAL A 63 -9.54 6.49 -14.30
C VAL A 63 -8.64 7.59 -13.73
N ARG A 64 -8.93 8.84 -14.07
CA ARG A 64 -8.18 10.01 -13.59
C ARG A 64 -8.23 10.14 -12.06
N PHE A 65 -9.40 9.94 -11.47
CA PHE A 65 -9.57 9.93 -10.02
C PHE A 65 -8.89 8.73 -9.36
N LEU A 66 -9.01 7.54 -9.93
CA LEU A 66 -8.29 6.35 -9.43
C LEU A 66 -6.77 6.58 -9.43
N MET A 67 -6.23 7.17 -10.50
CA MET A 67 -4.81 7.53 -10.56
C MET A 67 -4.43 8.56 -9.49
N ALA A 68 -5.27 9.59 -9.29
CA ALA A 68 -5.04 10.61 -8.28
C ALA A 68 -5.10 10.02 -6.86
N ASP A 69 -6.12 9.21 -6.56
CA ASP A 69 -6.30 8.55 -5.26
C ASP A 69 -5.14 7.59 -4.99
N THR A 70 -4.71 6.84 -6.01
CA THR A 70 -3.51 6.01 -5.94
C THR A 70 -2.28 6.84 -5.60
N LEU A 71 -2.05 7.99 -6.25
CA LEU A 71 -0.94 8.88 -5.93
C LEU A 71 -1.02 9.46 -4.51
N ILE A 72 -2.23 9.74 -4.01
CA ILE A 72 -2.46 10.24 -2.65
C ILE A 72 -1.91 9.27 -1.59
N THR A 73 -1.96 7.96 -1.85
CA THR A 73 -1.40 6.92 -0.96
C THR A 73 0.13 6.81 -0.99
N THR A 74 0.82 7.57 -1.85
CA THR A 74 2.27 7.47 -2.06
C THR A 74 3.02 8.65 -1.48
N GLN A 75 4.36 8.56 -1.54
CA GLN A 75 5.23 9.67 -1.23
C GLN A 75 5.07 10.89 -2.15
N HIS A 76 4.48 10.68 -3.32
CA HIS A 76 4.27 11.70 -4.35
C HIS A 76 2.83 12.24 -4.33
N ARG A 77 2.14 12.28 -3.16
CA ARG A 77 0.75 12.80 -3.07
C ARG A 77 0.55 14.14 -3.76
N HIS A 78 1.56 15.01 -3.69
CA HIS A 78 1.53 16.35 -4.26
C HIS A 78 1.52 16.37 -5.80
N TRP A 79 1.76 15.24 -6.47
CA TRP A 79 1.63 15.10 -7.93
C TRP A 79 0.18 14.88 -8.36
N ALA A 80 -0.71 14.43 -7.47
CA ALA A 80 -2.12 14.26 -7.79
C ALA A 80 -2.76 15.58 -8.28
N LYS A 81 -2.28 16.74 -7.79
CA LYS A 81 -2.76 18.06 -8.24
C LYS A 81 -2.55 18.32 -9.73
N TYR A 82 -1.58 17.69 -10.38
CA TYR A 82 -1.35 17.83 -11.83
C TYR A 82 -2.36 17.01 -12.65
N ILE A 83 -3.03 16.05 -12.02
CA ILE A 83 -4.04 15.20 -12.64
C ILE A 83 -5.45 15.76 -12.43
N ILE A 84 -5.76 16.20 -11.20
CA ILE A 84 -7.11 16.59 -10.80
C ILE A 84 -7.26 18.06 -10.39
N GLY A 85 -6.15 18.80 -10.25
CA GLY A 85 -6.14 20.16 -9.70
C GLY A 85 -5.98 20.17 -8.18
N GLN A 86 -5.46 21.29 -7.64
CA GLN A 86 -5.20 21.43 -6.20
C GLN A 86 -6.50 21.42 -5.36
N ALA A 87 -7.52 22.18 -5.80
CA ALA A 87 -8.78 22.25 -5.08
C ALA A 87 -9.49 20.88 -4.98
N GLU A 88 -9.45 20.09 -6.05
CA GLU A 88 -10.03 18.74 -6.04
C GLU A 88 -9.21 17.78 -5.20
N LEU A 89 -7.87 17.88 -5.22
CA LEU A 89 -7.00 17.12 -4.33
C LEU A 89 -7.36 17.36 -2.86
N ASP A 90 -7.43 18.63 -2.45
CA ASP A 90 -7.73 19.00 -1.06
C ASP A 90 -9.13 18.52 -0.65
N LYS A 91 -10.12 18.68 -1.54
CA LYS A 91 -11.48 18.18 -1.33
C LYS A 91 -11.53 16.67 -1.14
N ARG A 92 -10.80 15.90 -1.96
CA ARG A 92 -10.78 14.43 -1.88
C ARG A 92 -10.09 13.95 -0.60
N VAL A 93 -8.96 14.54 -0.24
CA VAL A 93 -8.27 14.21 1.03
C VAL A 93 -9.19 14.48 2.22
N ALA A 94 -9.86 15.63 2.25
CA ALA A 94 -10.81 15.96 3.30
C ALA A 94 -12.02 15.00 3.33
N ALA A 95 -12.54 14.61 2.16
CA ALA A 95 -13.66 13.68 2.06
C ALA A 95 -13.29 12.28 2.60
N TYR A 96 -12.11 11.75 2.26
CA TYR A 96 -11.63 10.49 2.81
C TYR A 96 -11.43 10.58 4.32
N GLN A 97 -10.86 11.68 4.82
CA GLN A 97 -10.68 11.86 6.26
C GLN A 97 -12.03 11.87 6.99
N ALA A 98 -13.01 12.62 6.50
CA ALA A 98 -14.36 12.67 7.09
C ALA A 98 -15.05 11.30 7.03
N GLN A 99 -14.92 10.58 5.90
CA GLN A 99 -15.45 9.23 5.76
C GLN A 99 -14.82 8.27 6.77
N PHE A 100 -13.50 8.30 6.93
CA PHE A 100 -12.78 7.43 7.87
C PHE A 100 -13.13 7.74 9.32
N GLU A 101 -13.33 9.02 9.67
CA GLU A 101 -13.81 9.42 10.98
C GLU A 101 -15.21 8.83 11.24
N GLN A 102 -16.13 8.95 10.28
CA GLN A 102 -17.48 8.37 10.39
C GLN A 102 -17.47 6.85 10.55
N MET A 103 -16.63 6.14 9.78
CA MET A 103 -16.49 4.67 9.86
C MET A 103 -16.01 4.21 11.25
N GLY A 104 -15.28 5.06 11.96
CA GLY A 104 -14.81 4.80 13.33
C GLY A 104 -15.88 4.98 14.41
N GLU A 105 -16.98 5.69 14.13
CA GLU A 105 -18.05 5.99 15.09
C GLU A 105 -19.13 4.91 15.15
N GLU A 106 -19.24 4.05 14.12
CA GLU A 106 -20.28 3.01 14.10
C GLU A 106 -20.16 2.07 15.31
N LYS A 107 -21.28 1.77 15.98
CA LYS A 107 -21.24 0.93 17.17
C LYS A 107 -20.97 -0.51 16.79
N ASP A 108 -19.90 -1.04 17.34
CA ASP A 108 -19.58 -2.44 17.24
C ASP A 108 -20.35 -3.25 18.30
N THR A 109 -21.00 -4.32 17.85
CA THR A 109 -21.80 -5.22 18.68
C THR A 109 -21.42 -6.69 18.49
N HIS A 110 -20.35 -6.97 17.75
CA HIS A 110 -19.94 -8.35 17.53
C HIS A 110 -19.56 -9.02 18.86
N THR A 111 -19.75 -10.33 18.87
CA THR A 111 -19.31 -11.22 19.93
C THR A 111 -18.46 -12.30 19.30
N ILE A 112 -17.39 -12.68 19.98
CA ILE A 112 -16.62 -13.88 19.62
C ILE A 112 -17.22 -15.09 20.34
N ALA A 113 -17.21 -16.24 19.67
CA ALA A 113 -17.51 -17.49 20.36
C ALA A 113 -16.53 -17.67 21.52
N ALA A 114 -17.04 -18.07 22.69
CA ALA A 114 -16.16 -18.51 23.77
C ALA A 114 -15.30 -19.68 23.23
N PRO A 115 -14.02 -19.80 23.61
CA PRO A 115 -13.20 -20.94 23.23
C PRO A 115 -13.95 -22.22 23.61
N GLN A 116 -14.48 -22.93 22.63
CA GLN A 116 -15.17 -24.19 22.90
C GLN A 116 -14.11 -25.20 23.32
N GLN A 117 -14.16 -25.64 24.58
CA GLN A 117 -13.59 -26.92 24.99
C GLN A 117 -14.42 -28.03 24.34
N GLU A 118 -14.30 -28.23 23.03
CA GLU A 118 -14.91 -29.37 22.34
C GLU A 118 -13.80 -30.35 21.96
N GLU A 119 -13.82 -31.51 22.62
CA GLU A 119 -12.87 -32.62 22.57
C GLU A 119 -12.77 -33.35 21.20
N THR A 120 -13.23 -32.75 20.09
CA THR A 120 -13.33 -33.44 18.78
C THR A 120 -13.09 -32.58 17.53
N LYS A 121 -12.46 -31.41 17.61
CA LYS A 121 -11.97 -30.73 16.40
C LYS A 121 -10.51 -31.11 16.15
N GLU A 122 -10.18 -31.46 14.90
CA GLU A 122 -8.79 -31.58 14.44
C GLU A 122 -7.96 -30.42 15.00
N GLU A 123 -6.80 -30.73 15.55
CA GLU A 123 -5.91 -29.77 16.20
C GLU A 123 -5.41 -28.79 15.12
N LYS A 124 -6.12 -27.66 14.95
CA LYS A 124 -5.75 -26.64 13.97
C LYS A 124 -4.41 -26.03 14.38
N PRO A 125 -3.47 -25.83 13.44
CA PRO A 125 -2.21 -25.15 13.76
C PRO A 125 -2.49 -23.74 14.28
N LEU A 126 -1.59 -23.21 15.12
CA LEU A 126 -1.76 -21.86 15.68
C LEU A 126 -1.84 -20.79 14.58
N VAL A 127 -1.03 -20.94 13.53
CA VAL A 127 -0.98 -20.04 12.38
C VAL A 127 -1.14 -20.79 11.06
N GLU A 128 -1.87 -20.19 10.13
CA GLU A 128 -2.06 -20.67 8.76
C GLU A 128 -1.81 -19.51 7.80
N ILE A 129 -1.06 -19.75 6.72
CA ILE A 129 -0.77 -18.72 5.71
C ILE A 129 -1.30 -19.23 4.36
N GLU A 130 -2.21 -18.46 3.78
CA GLU A 130 -2.80 -18.71 2.47
C GLU A 130 -2.42 -17.61 1.49
N GLU A 131 -2.14 -17.97 0.23
CA GLU A 131 -1.94 -17.01 -0.85
C GLU A 131 -3.28 -16.52 -1.39
N VAL A 132 -3.40 -15.20 -1.57
CA VAL A 132 -4.58 -14.58 -2.17
C VAL A 132 -4.18 -13.68 -3.33
N SER A 133 -5.02 -13.68 -4.37
CA SER A 133 -4.79 -12.85 -5.55
C SER A 133 -6.12 -12.37 -6.13
N GLY A 134 -6.05 -11.26 -6.85
CA GLY A 134 -7.20 -10.68 -7.52
C GLY A 134 -6.78 -9.87 -8.74
N SER A 135 -7.64 -8.94 -9.18
CA SER A 135 -7.39 -8.14 -10.37
C SER A 135 -6.26 -7.12 -10.15
N GLY A 136 -5.01 -7.57 -10.34
CA GLY A 136 -3.81 -6.74 -10.26
C GLY A 136 -3.11 -6.77 -8.90
N TYR A 137 -3.58 -7.57 -7.95
CA TYR A 137 -2.91 -7.74 -6.66
C TYR A 137 -2.58 -9.19 -6.35
N HIS A 138 -1.51 -9.36 -5.58
CA HIS A 138 -1.06 -10.60 -4.98
C HIS A 138 -0.73 -10.34 -3.51
N GLY A 139 -0.99 -11.31 -2.64
CA GLY A 139 -0.74 -11.19 -1.22
C GLY A 139 -1.07 -12.47 -0.46
N TYR A 140 -1.26 -12.31 0.84
CA TYR A 140 -1.39 -13.41 1.78
C TYR A 140 -2.44 -13.12 2.83
N VAL A 141 -3.08 -14.17 3.33
CA VAL A 141 -3.90 -14.16 4.54
C VAL A 141 -3.21 -15.00 5.59
N LEU A 142 -2.82 -14.38 6.70
CA LEU A 142 -2.39 -15.06 7.91
C LEU A 142 -3.60 -15.22 8.84
N THR A 143 -3.98 -16.46 9.13
CA THR A 143 -4.97 -16.79 10.15
C THR A 143 -4.26 -17.16 11.45
N VAL A 144 -4.71 -16.60 12.57
CA VAL A 144 -4.27 -16.94 13.93
C VAL A 144 -5.46 -17.51 14.69
N ASN A 145 -5.45 -18.81 14.94
CA ASN A 145 -6.60 -19.53 15.50
C ASN A 145 -6.82 -19.24 17.00
N ASP A 146 -5.77 -18.88 17.75
CA ASP A 146 -5.87 -18.42 19.13
C ASP A 146 -5.45 -16.93 19.24
N PRO A 147 -6.41 -15.98 19.33
CA PRO A 147 -6.11 -14.55 19.40
C PRO A 147 -5.32 -14.15 20.65
N THR A 148 -5.38 -14.95 21.73
CA THR A 148 -4.70 -14.63 23.00
C THR A 148 -3.18 -14.80 22.93
N LYS A 149 -2.71 -15.45 21.85
CA LYS A 149 -1.29 -15.64 21.50
C LYS A 149 -0.63 -14.45 20.82
N ILE A 150 -1.41 -13.41 20.50
CA ILE A 150 -0.91 -12.19 19.87
C ILE A 150 -0.38 -11.22 20.92
N ARG A 151 0.79 -10.64 20.67
CA ARG A 151 1.32 -9.47 21.40
C ARG A 151 1.78 -8.40 20.42
N LEU A 152 1.77 -7.15 20.87
CA LEU A 152 2.34 -6.05 20.10
C LEU A 152 3.85 -5.95 20.34
N GLY A 153 4.64 -6.42 19.38
CA GLY A 153 6.08 -6.26 19.36
C GLY A 153 6.49 -4.79 19.19
N VAL A 154 7.58 -4.42 19.87
CA VAL A 154 8.20 -3.08 19.83
C VAL A 154 9.72 -3.21 19.69
N PRO A 155 10.43 -2.16 19.23
CA PRO A 155 11.89 -2.19 19.10
C PRO A 155 12.59 -2.59 20.41
N ALA A 156 13.67 -3.35 20.31
CA ALA A 156 14.51 -3.73 21.45
C ALA A 156 15.27 -2.55 22.08
N LYS A 157 15.51 -1.49 21.29
CA LYS A 157 16.37 -0.36 21.66
C LYS A 157 15.71 0.97 21.35
N ARG A 158 16.04 1.99 22.15
CA ARG A 158 15.58 3.37 21.95
C ARG A 158 16.26 4.01 20.73
N GLY A 159 15.53 4.91 20.07
CA GLY A 159 16.07 5.84 19.06
C GLY A 159 15.85 5.42 17.60
N LYS A 160 15.51 4.16 17.32
CA LYS A 160 15.22 3.68 15.96
C LYS A 160 14.12 2.61 16.01
N GLY A 161 13.29 2.56 14.96
CA GLY A 161 12.41 1.41 14.74
C GLY A 161 13.20 0.11 14.56
N GLU A 162 12.49 -0.99 14.47
CA GLU A 162 13.05 -2.31 14.23
C GLU A 162 12.34 -3.00 13.05
N LYS A 163 13.04 -3.87 12.36
CA LYS A 163 12.48 -4.69 11.28
C LYS A 163 11.58 -5.76 11.87
N VAL A 164 10.46 -6.09 11.23
CA VAL A 164 9.55 -7.12 11.73
C VAL A 164 10.25 -8.48 11.75
N SER A 165 11.09 -8.78 10.76
CA SER A 165 11.94 -9.97 10.74
C SER A 165 12.83 -10.10 11.99
N SER A 166 13.47 -9.00 12.39
CA SER A 166 14.33 -8.92 13.57
C SER A 166 13.52 -9.08 14.86
N MET A 167 12.34 -8.46 14.94
CA MET A 167 11.45 -8.63 16.09
C MET A 167 11.05 -10.10 16.23
N VAL A 168 10.56 -10.73 15.16
CA VAL A 168 10.18 -12.15 15.15
C VAL A 168 11.34 -13.04 15.59
N GLN A 169 12.52 -12.83 15.00
CA GLN A 169 13.71 -13.62 15.31
C GLN A 169 14.16 -13.46 16.77
N ARG A 170 14.20 -12.23 17.32
CA ARG A 170 14.69 -12.02 18.69
C ARG A 170 13.70 -12.50 19.75
N THR A 171 12.40 -12.39 19.49
CA THR A 171 11.38 -12.72 20.49
C THR A 171 10.93 -14.18 20.42
N GLY A 172 11.34 -14.92 19.38
CA GLY A 172 10.88 -16.29 19.16
C GLY A 172 9.40 -16.37 18.74
N ALA A 173 8.90 -15.33 18.07
CA ALA A 173 7.55 -15.36 17.52
C ALA A 173 7.47 -16.34 16.34
N VAL A 174 6.31 -16.98 16.15
CA VAL A 174 6.06 -17.90 15.02
C VAL A 174 5.56 -17.16 13.77
N ALA A 175 5.05 -15.95 13.92
CA ALA A 175 4.68 -15.06 12.84
C ALA A 175 4.70 -13.59 13.26
N GLY A 176 4.79 -12.69 12.29
CA GLY A 176 4.74 -11.24 12.52
C GLY A 176 4.19 -10.46 11.32
N VAL A 177 3.38 -9.45 11.61
CA VAL A 177 2.80 -8.51 10.63
C VAL A 177 3.00 -7.08 11.13
N ASN A 178 3.23 -6.13 10.22
CA ASN A 178 3.39 -4.74 10.60
C ASN A 178 2.17 -4.16 11.36
N GLY A 179 2.42 -3.18 12.24
CA GLY A 179 1.39 -2.59 13.10
C GLY A 179 0.89 -1.22 12.64
N GLY A 180 0.90 -0.27 13.55
CA GLY A 180 0.27 1.04 13.39
C GLY A 180 1.12 2.09 12.68
N GLY A 181 0.55 3.29 12.60
CA GLY A 181 1.12 4.42 11.88
C GLY A 181 2.26 5.07 12.66
N PHE A 182 3.17 5.70 11.93
CA PHE A 182 4.34 6.35 12.51
C PHE A 182 4.73 7.63 11.77
N ALA A 183 5.47 8.50 12.43
CA ALA A 183 5.94 9.73 11.83
C ALA A 183 7.07 9.42 10.84
N ASP A 184 6.82 9.72 9.56
CA ASP A 184 7.71 9.39 8.45
C ASP A 184 8.13 10.65 7.67
N PRO A 185 8.95 11.55 8.27
CA PRO A 185 9.37 12.78 7.61
C PRO A 185 10.12 12.46 6.32
N ASN A 186 9.68 13.07 5.22
CA ASN A 186 10.25 12.87 3.89
C ASN A 186 10.32 11.40 3.45
N TRP A 187 9.48 10.52 4.01
CA TRP A 187 9.42 9.09 3.66
C TRP A 187 10.70 8.32 3.99
N LYS A 188 11.50 8.87 4.90
CA LYS A 188 12.80 8.39 5.34
C LYS A 188 12.92 8.41 6.87
N GLY A 189 11.79 8.37 7.56
CA GLY A 189 11.74 8.32 9.01
C GLY A 189 12.47 7.09 9.56
N ASN A 190 13.03 7.24 10.75
CA ASN A 190 13.76 6.19 11.45
C ASN A 190 12.85 5.09 12.02
N GLY A 191 11.52 5.22 11.89
CA GLY A 191 10.55 4.24 12.35
C GLY A 191 10.35 4.20 13.87
N PHE A 192 10.85 5.18 14.63
CA PHE A 192 10.83 5.12 16.10
C PHE A 192 9.63 5.81 16.75
N LYS A 193 8.96 6.73 16.04
CA LYS A 193 7.91 7.60 16.60
C LYS A 193 6.52 7.15 16.11
N PRO A 194 5.73 6.43 16.93
CA PRO A 194 4.34 6.13 16.58
C PRO A 194 3.51 7.40 16.39
N ILE A 195 2.40 7.27 15.67
CA ILE A 195 1.31 8.26 15.65
C ILE A 195 0.21 7.75 16.58
N GLY A 196 -0.38 8.64 17.37
CA GLY A 196 -1.45 8.28 18.30
C GLY A 196 -0.94 7.49 19.50
N VAL A 197 -1.53 6.33 19.77
CA VAL A 197 -1.24 5.51 20.96
C VAL A 197 -0.65 4.16 20.59
N VAL A 198 0.20 3.66 21.49
CA VAL A 198 0.67 2.27 21.52
C VAL A 198 0.35 1.72 22.90
N ILE A 199 -0.44 0.66 22.92
CA ILE A 199 -0.79 -0.08 24.14
C ILE A 199 -0.26 -1.49 23.96
N SER A 200 0.48 -1.99 24.95
CA SER A 200 0.91 -3.37 24.99
C SER A 200 0.84 -3.91 26.40
N GLN A 201 0.42 -5.17 26.55
CA GLN A 201 0.21 -5.84 27.84
C GLN A 201 -0.68 -5.01 28.79
N GLY A 202 -1.71 -4.36 28.23
CA GLY A 202 -2.66 -3.52 28.94
C GLY A 202 -2.09 -2.21 29.49
N LYS A 203 -0.86 -1.84 29.11
CA LYS A 203 -0.19 -0.60 29.54
C LYS A 203 0.01 0.32 28.35
N ILE A 204 -0.16 1.62 28.57
CA ILE A 204 0.14 2.64 27.56
C ILE A 204 1.66 2.79 27.46
N TYR A 205 2.22 2.29 26.38
CA TYR A 205 3.66 2.40 26.09
C TYR A 205 3.98 3.78 25.50
N TYR A 206 3.09 4.27 24.63
CA TYR A 206 3.24 5.56 23.98
C TYR A 206 1.90 6.30 23.91
N ASN A 207 1.90 7.58 24.27
CA ASN A 207 0.74 8.46 24.13
C ASN A 207 1.13 9.74 23.38
N GLY A 208 0.90 9.75 22.07
CA GLY A 208 1.12 10.87 21.17
C GLY A 208 -0.16 11.63 20.78
N LEU A 209 -1.24 11.55 21.57
CA LEU A 209 -2.52 12.20 21.24
C LEU A 209 -2.48 13.73 21.33
N GLY A 210 -1.54 14.30 22.09
CA GLY A 210 -1.47 15.73 22.34
C GLY A 210 -2.72 16.22 23.07
N SER A 211 -3.43 17.18 22.46
CA SER A 211 -4.69 17.72 23.00
C SER A 211 -5.93 16.89 22.67
N LYS A 212 -5.81 15.85 21.83
CA LYS A 212 -6.94 15.00 21.45
C LYS A 212 -7.31 14.06 22.60
N THR A 213 -8.60 13.87 22.82
CA THR A 213 -9.13 12.97 23.87
C THR A 213 -9.44 11.57 23.37
N SER A 214 -9.63 11.40 22.05
CA SER A 214 -9.94 10.13 21.41
C SER A 214 -9.10 9.92 20.15
N THR A 215 -8.98 8.66 19.75
CA THR A 215 -8.32 8.24 18.52
C THR A 215 -8.96 6.98 17.97
N GLN A 216 -8.76 6.70 16.69
CA GLN A 216 -9.05 5.37 16.16
C GLN A 216 -7.95 4.39 16.55
N VAL A 217 -8.34 3.19 16.95
CA VAL A 217 -7.42 2.10 17.27
C VAL A 217 -7.77 0.83 16.53
N VAL A 218 -6.79 -0.06 16.46
CA VAL A 218 -6.92 -1.46 16.07
C VAL A 218 -6.16 -2.27 17.11
N GLY A 219 -6.83 -3.22 17.77
CA GLY A 219 -6.25 -3.93 18.89
C GLY A 219 -7.07 -5.13 19.37
N LEU A 220 -6.64 -5.71 20.49
CA LEU A 220 -7.22 -6.90 21.13
C LEU A 220 -7.40 -6.64 22.63
N ASP A 221 -8.54 -7.08 23.18
CA ASP A 221 -8.74 -7.17 24.62
C ASP A 221 -8.09 -8.43 25.22
N LYS A 222 -8.29 -8.64 26.52
CA LYS A 222 -7.71 -9.76 27.27
C LYS A 222 -8.25 -11.12 26.84
N GLN A 223 -9.44 -11.17 26.27
CA GLN A 223 -10.10 -12.37 25.78
C GLN A 223 -9.78 -12.63 24.30
N GLY A 224 -9.00 -11.75 23.66
CA GLY A 224 -8.68 -11.84 22.24
C GLY A 224 -9.78 -11.28 21.35
N LYS A 225 -10.76 -10.54 21.88
CA LYS A 225 -11.74 -9.82 21.08
C LYS A 225 -11.08 -8.62 20.42
N MET A 226 -11.28 -8.47 19.12
CA MET A 226 -10.78 -7.34 18.36
C MET A 226 -11.57 -6.08 18.72
N ILE A 227 -10.85 -5.00 19.00
CA ILE A 227 -11.41 -3.67 19.21
C ILE A 227 -10.89 -2.78 18.09
N ALA A 228 -11.82 -2.26 17.27
CA ALA A 228 -11.49 -1.28 16.25
C ALA A 228 -12.55 -0.19 16.14
N GLY A 229 -12.09 1.04 15.92
CA GLY A 229 -12.94 2.22 15.89
C GLY A 229 -12.39 3.33 16.78
N LYS A 230 -13.22 4.35 17.04
CA LYS A 230 -12.83 5.55 17.79
C LYS A 230 -13.14 5.39 19.28
N TYR A 231 -12.12 5.58 20.10
CA TYR A 231 -12.22 5.48 21.56
C TYR A 231 -11.33 6.50 22.26
N THR A 232 -11.71 6.86 23.48
CA THR A 232 -10.85 7.50 24.46
C THR A 232 -9.98 6.47 25.17
N LEU A 233 -8.88 6.92 25.79
CA LEU A 233 -8.01 6.03 26.57
C LEU A 233 -8.75 5.35 27.73
N LYS A 234 -9.70 6.07 28.36
CA LYS A 234 -10.50 5.53 29.46
C LYS A 234 -11.44 4.43 28.99
N GLU A 235 -12.12 4.61 27.86
CA GLU A 235 -12.97 3.56 27.29
C GLU A 235 -12.17 2.31 26.93
N LEU A 236 -10.95 2.48 26.39
CA LEU A 236 -10.07 1.34 26.08
C LEU A 236 -9.65 0.58 27.34
N GLU A 237 -9.34 1.29 28.43
CA GLU A 237 -9.04 0.70 29.73
C GLU A 237 -10.26 -0.07 30.29
N GLU A 238 -11.46 0.52 30.23
CA GLU A 238 -12.72 -0.11 30.64
C GLU A 238 -13.06 -1.36 29.81
N LEU A 239 -12.69 -1.37 28.53
CA LEU A 239 -12.82 -2.52 27.63
C LEU A 239 -11.73 -3.59 27.87
N GLY A 240 -10.76 -3.35 28.75
CA GLY A 240 -9.71 -4.31 29.08
C GLY A 240 -8.72 -4.55 27.93
N ILE A 241 -8.47 -3.53 27.10
CA ILE A 241 -7.53 -3.59 25.99
C ILE A 241 -6.17 -4.14 26.47
N GLN A 242 -5.54 -5.03 25.69
CA GLN A 242 -4.19 -5.54 25.95
C GLN A 242 -3.20 -4.98 24.95
N GLU A 243 -3.53 -5.10 23.67
CA GLU A 243 -2.65 -4.73 22.56
C GLU A 243 -3.41 -3.75 21.68
N ALA A 244 -2.85 -2.58 21.37
CA ALA A 244 -3.48 -1.66 20.42
C ALA A 244 -2.49 -0.70 19.78
N VAL A 245 -2.77 -0.37 18.53
CA VAL A 245 -2.11 0.70 17.79
C VAL A 245 -3.14 1.67 17.25
N THR A 246 -2.74 2.93 17.06
CA THR A 246 -3.56 3.87 16.29
C THR A 246 -3.43 3.62 14.79
N PHE A 247 -4.55 3.29 14.16
CA PHE A 247 -4.71 3.30 12.71
C PHE A 247 -6.19 3.40 12.31
N GLN A 248 -6.43 3.66 11.02
CA GLN A 248 -7.76 3.82 10.44
C GLN A 248 -7.74 3.48 8.94
N PRO A 249 -8.90 3.25 8.31
CA PRO A 249 -10.24 3.12 8.90
C PRO A 249 -10.58 1.68 9.33
N ARG A 250 -11.62 1.54 10.16
CA ARG A 250 -12.35 0.28 10.31
C ARG A 250 -13.20 0.04 9.07
N ILE A 251 -12.97 -1.07 8.36
CA ILE A 251 -13.56 -1.38 7.05
C ILE A 251 -14.69 -2.41 7.12
N ILE A 252 -14.77 -3.22 8.18
CA ILE A 252 -15.89 -4.13 8.45
C ILE A 252 -16.35 -3.95 9.88
N VAL A 253 -17.66 -3.95 10.11
CA VAL A 253 -18.28 -3.96 11.43
C VAL A 253 -19.58 -4.76 11.38
N ASN A 254 -19.82 -5.59 12.39
CA ASN A 254 -21.00 -6.46 12.48
C ASN A 254 -21.26 -7.30 11.20
N GLY A 255 -20.21 -7.84 10.59
CA GLY A 255 -20.29 -8.65 9.36
C GLY A 255 -20.57 -7.86 8.08
N LYS A 256 -20.57 -6.52 8.15
CA LYS A 256 -20.90 -5.65 7.01
C LYS A 256 -19.71 -4.79 6.61
N GLY A 257 -19.39 -4.83 5.32
CA GLY A 257 -18.42 -3.94 4.70
C GLY A 257 -18.90 -2.49 4.69
N GLN A 258 -18.01 -1.57 5.07
CA GLN A 258 -18.27 -0.13 5.14
C GLN A 258 -17.99 0.60 3.83
N ILE A 259 -17.12 0.04 3.00
CA ILE A 259 -16.74 0.57 1.69
C ILE A 259 -17.67 -0.02 0.64
N ARG A 260 -18.38 0.84 -0.09
CA ARG A 260 -19.47 0.42 -0.98
C ARG A 260 -18.99 -0.09 -2.32
N ASN A 261 -17.88 0.45 -2.83
CA ASN A 261 -17.38 0.16 -4.16
C ASN A 261 -15.92 0.60 -4.31
N GLN A 262 -15.30 0.22 -5.43
CA GLN A 262 -13.91 0.54 -5.79
C GLN A 262 -13.56 2.04 -5.74
N LYS A 263 -14.52 2.95 -6.02
CA LYS A 263 -14.25 4.40 -6.02
C LYS A 263 -14.03 4.96 -4.61
N GLU A 264 -14.62 4.31 -3.61
CA GLU A 264 -14.46 4.63 -2.20
C GLU A 264 -13.27 3.89 -1.57
N GLY A 265 -12.60 3.00 -2.31
CA GLY A 265 -11.52 2.16 -1.84
C GLY A 265 -10.16 2.86 -1.63
N TRP A 266 -10.12 4.19 -1.64
CA TRP A 266 -8.94 5.00 -1.33
C TRP A 266 -7.67 4.64 -2.13
N GLY A 267 -7.83 4.42 -3.45
CA GLY A 267 -6.72 4.17 -4.37
C GLY A 267 -6.02 2.82 -4.18
N ILE A 268 -5.16 2.48 -5.14
CA ILE A 268 -4.46 1.19 -5.20
C ILE A 268 -3.11 1.31 -4.47
N ALA A 269 -2.86 0.45 -3.50
CA ALA A 269 -1.59 0.45 -2.76
C ALA A 269 -1.26 -0.95 -2.19
N PRO A 270 -0.02 -1.20 -1.74
CA PRO A 270 0.23 -2.28 -0.79
C PRO A 270 -0.57 -2.01 0.50
N ARG A 271 -1.22 -3.03 1.05
CA ARG A 271 -2.14 -2.89 2.20
C ARG A 271 -1.87 -3.96 3.24
N THR A 272 -2.06 -3.57 4.50
CA THR A 272 -2.16 -4.50 5.63
C THR A 272 -3.46 -4.21 6.35
N ALA A 273 -4.23 -5.24 6.70
CA ALA A 273 -5.41 -5.10 7.54
C ALA A 273 -5.48 -6.26 8.54
N MET A 274 -6.13 -6.00 9.67
CA MET A 274 -6.46 -7.00 10.68
C MET A 274 -7.98 -7.17 10.73
N GLY A 275 -8.46 -8.38 10.93
CA GLY A 275 -9.87 -8.71 11.09
C GLY A 275 -10.07 -9.85 12.06
N GLN A 276 -11.32 -10.10 12.44
CA GLN A 276 -11.70 -11.18 13.33
C GLN A 276 -12.95 -11.89 12.80
N ARG A 277 -12.95 -13.22 12.86
CA ARG A 277 -14.09 -14.09 12.54
C ARG A 277 -14.99 -14.32 13.78
N GLU A 278 -16.20 -14.83 13.56
CA GLU A 278 -17.12 -15.20 14.66
C GLU A 278 -16.55 -16.29 15.57
N ASP A 279 -15.70 -17.18 15.04
CA ASP A 279 -15.02 -18.23 15.80
C ASP A 279 -13.85 -17.72 16.67
N GLY A 280 -13.58 -16.41 16.64
CA GLY A 280 -12.55 -15.75 17.43
C GLY A 280 -11.19 -15.63 16.73
N ALA A 281 -10.96 -16.35 15.63
CA ALA A 281 -9.68 -16.31 14.94
C ALA A 281 -9.40 -14.91 14.34
N ILE A 282 -8.15 -14.49 14.40
CA ILE A 282 -7.67 -13.24 13.79
C ILE A 282 -7.17 -13.51 12.39
N LEU A 283 -7.49 -12.60 11.49
CA LEU A 283 -7.01 -12.57 10.12
C LEU A 283 -6.10 -11.36 9.94
N PHE A 284 -4.96 -11.55 9.29
CA PHE A 284 -4.16 -10.47 8.72
C PHE A 284 -4.13 -10.63 7.20
N VAL A 285 -4.64 -9.62 6.49
CA VAL A 285 -4.51 -9.54 5.03
C VAL A 285 -3.30 -8.67 4.71
N VAL A 286 -2.35 -9.22 3.95
CA VAL A 286 -1.10 -8.56 3.57
C VAL A 286 -0.98 -8.59 2.04
N ILE A 287 -1.23 -7.45 1.40
CA ILE A 287 -1.23 -7.32 -0.06
C ILE A 287 0.01 -6.56 -0.53
N ASP A 288 0.82 -7.20 -1.37
CA ASP A 288 1.95 -6.57 -2.04
C ASP A 288 1.46 -5.50 -3.02
N GLY A 289 2.34 -4.58 -3.42
CA GLY A 289 1.96 -3.55 -4.39
C GLY A 289 3.13 -2.73 -4.91
N ARG A 290 2.85 -1.81 -5.84
CA ARG A 290 3.85 -0.95 -6.52
C ARG A 290 4.92 -1.75 -7.28
N GLN A 291 4.57 -2.95 -7.74
CA GLN A 291 5.47 -3.87 -8.44
C GLN A 291 4.82 -4.29 -9.78
N PRO A 292 5.00 -3.49 -10.85
CA PRO A 292 4.44 -3.81 -12.16
C PRO A 292 4.82 -5.21 -12.63
N GLY A 293 3.84 -5.96 -13.13
CA GLY A 293 4.01 -7.36 -13.56
C GLY A 293 3.94 -8.40 -12.45
N TYR A 294 3.78 -8.00 -11.18
CA TYR A 294 3.56 -8.91 -10.06
C TYR A 294 2.34 -8.48 -9.23
N SER A 295 2.43 -7.35 -8.53
CA SER A 295 1.32 -6.78 -7.77
C SER A 295 1.35 -5.26 -7.85
N ILE A 296 0.34 -4.65 -8.46
CA ILE A 296 0.20 -3.18 -8.44
C ILE A 296 -0.37 -2.68 -7.11
N GLY A 297 -1.08 -3.55 -6.37
CA GLY A 297 -1.68 -3.28 -5.08
C GLY A 297 -3.20 -3.45 -5.10
N ALA A 298 -3.82 -3.22 -3.95
CA ALA A 298 -5.26 -3.33 -3.74
C ALA A 298 -5.86 -2.00 -3.25
N SER A 299 -7.14 -1.80 -3.57
CA SER A 299 -7.95 -0.81 -2.86
C SER A 299 -8.37 -1.35 -1.49
N LEU A 300 -8.81 -0.47 -0.59
CA LEU A 300 -9.42 -0.91 0.66
C LEU A 300 -10.72 -1.70 0.44
N TYR A 301 -11.41 -1.48 -0.69
CA TYR A 301 -12.58 -2.28 -1.05
C TYR A 301 -12.19 -3.73 -1.34
N ASP A 302 -11.10 -3.95 -2.08
CA ASP A 302 -10.57 -5.29 -2.37
C ASP A 302 -10.16 -6.00 -1.07
N VAL A 303 -9.43 -5.32 -0.19
CA VAL A 303 -9.05 -5.87 1.13
C VAL A 303 -10.28 -6.24 1.96
N GLN A 304 -11.31 -5.40 1.92
CA GLN A 304 -12.58 -5.68 2.59
C GLN A 304 -13.26 -6.93 2.01
N GLN A 305 -13.27 -7.12 0.69
CA GLN A 305 -13.86 -8.31 0.09
C GLN A 305 -13.09 -9.57 0.51
N VAL A 306 -11.76 -9.55 0.46
CA VAL A 306 -10.93 -10.68 0.94
C VAL A 306 -11.27 -11.00 2.40
N MET A 307 -11.32 -10.00 3.29
CA MET A 307 -11.68 -10.20 4.70
C MET A 307 -13.08 -10.80 4.87
N LEU A 308 -14.09 -10.32 4.13
CA LEU A 308 -15.46 -10.85 4.18
C LEU A 308 -15.53 -12.30 3.66
N GLU A 309 -14.83 -12.62 2.58
CA GLU A 309 -14.74 -13.97 2.02
C GLU A 309 -14.11 -14.95 3.02
N HIS A 310 -13.19 -14.47 3.86
CA HIS A 310 -12.59 -15.25 4.95
C HIS A 310 -13.41 -15.19 6.26
N GLY A 311 -14.62 -14.63 6.25
CA GLY A 311 -15.55 -14.66 7.36
C GLY A 311 -15.31 -13.58 8.44
N ALA A 312 -14.59 -12.51 8.13
CA ALA A 312 -14.39 -11.41 9.08
C ALA A 312 -15.72 -10.71 9.41
N VAL A 313 -16.02 -10.59 10.71
CA VAL A 313 -17.15 -9.82 11.24
C VAL A 313 -16.77 -8.42 11.70
N ILE A 314 -15.49 -8.20 11.94
CA ILE A 314 -14.89 -6.90 12.15
C ILE A 314 -13.54 -6.88 11.46
N ALA A 315 -13.17 -5.74 10.86
CA ALA A 315 -11.84 -5.56 10.28
C ALA A 315 -11.47 -4.09 10.21
N ALA A 316 -10.18 -3.81 10.35
CA ALA A 316 -9.62 -2.48 10.24
C ALA A 316 -8.28 -2.50 9.54
N ASN A 317 -8.02 -1.41 8.83
CA ASN A 317 -6.76 -1.20 8.13
C ASN A 317 -5.63 -0.97 9.14
N LEU A 318 -4.42 -1.38 8.77
CA LEU A 318 -3.17 -1.12 9.46
C LEU A 318 -2.23 -0.32 8.56
N ASP A 319 -1.02 0.00 9.04
CA ASP A 319 -0.05 0.69 8.21
C ASP A 319 0.23 -0.09 6.92
N GLY A 320 0.40 0.62 5.81
CA GLY A 320 0.47 -0.01 4.49
C GLY A 320 1.66 0.49 3.70
N GLY A 321 1.55 0.43 2.37
CA GLY A 321 2.63 0.88 1.51
C GLY A 321 3.89 0.07 1.75
N SER A 322 5.02 0.76 1.89
CA SER A 322 6.32 0.10 2.10
C SER A 322 6.50 -0.53 3.48
N SER A 323 5.55 -0.31 4.40
CA SER A 323 5.51 -0.98 5.71
C SER A 323 4.90 -2.38 5.65
N THR A 324 4.18 -2.70 4.57
CA THR A 324 3.49 -3.98 4.37
C THR A 324 4.48 -5.14 4.38
N VAL A 325 4.44 -5.95 5.45
CA VAL A 325 5.30 -7.12 5.58
C VAL A 325 4.61 -8.22 6.39
N LEU A 326 4.78 -9.46 5.92
CA LEU A 326 4.44 -10.69 6.61
C LEU A 326 5.73 -11.49 6.82
N VAL A 327 5.95 -11.95 8.04
CA VAL A 327 7.13 -12.69 8.46
C VAL A 327 6.68 -13.98 9.15
N LYS A 328 7.31 -15.10 8.86
CA LYS A 328 7.13 -16.37 9.59
C LYS A 328 8.30 -16.64 10.53
N GLU A 329 8.19 -17.70 11.31
CA GLU A 329 9.19 -18.15 12.27
C GLU A 329 10.63 -18.08 11.71
N GLY A 330 11.58 -17.69 12.56
CA GLY A 330 12.99 -17.52 12.19
C GLY A 330 13.30 -16.20 11.48
N GLY A 331 12.31 -15.33 11.27
CA GLY A 331 12.48 -14.02 10.66
C GLY A 331 12.45 -14.04 9.12
N GLU A 332 11.88 -15.08 8.52
CA GLU A 332 11.77 -15.18 7.06
C GLU A 332 10.57 -14.37 6.56
N ILE A 333 10.82 -13.45 5.62
CA ILE A 333 9.77 -12.65 4.99
C ILE A 333 9.04 -13.51 3.96
N VAL A 334 7.71 -13.55 4.05
CA VAL A 334 6.84 -14.34 3.17
C VAL A 334 6.46 -13.56 1.92
N ASN A 335 6.06 -12.29 2.09
CA ASN A 335 5.61 -11.44 0.99
C ASN A 335 6.77 -10.72 0.29
N LYS A 336 6.47 -9.84 -0.67
CA LYS A 336 7.46 -9.02 -1.36
C LYS A 336 7.30 -7.53 -1.03
N PRO A 337 7.91 -7.01 0.06
CA PRO A 337 7.81 -5.61 0.44
C PRO A 337 8.11 -4.64 -0.72
N SER A 338 7.34 -3.55 -0.81
CA SER A 338 7.41 -2.64 -1.96
C SER A 338 8.64 -1.73 -1.98
N SER A 339 9.47 -1.75 -0.93
CA SER A 339 10.65 -0.91 -0.81
C SER A 339 11.84 -1.58 -1.47
N GLU A 340 12.61 -0.82 -2.25
CA GLU A 340 13.83 -1.30 -2.90
C GLU A 340 14.90 -1.78 -1.90
N TYR A 341 14.81 -1.33 -0.64
CA TYR A 341 15.72 -1.72 0.45
C TYR A 341 15.20 -2.89 1.30
N GLY A 342 14.13 -3.56 0.85
CA GLY A 342 13.40 -4.57 1.61
C GLY A 342 12.47 -3.94 2.66
N GLU A 343 12.16 -4.70 3.72
CA GLU A 343 11.28 -4.24 4.79
C GLU A 343 11.81 -2.97 5.50
N ARG A 344 10.89 -2.20 6.08
CA ARG A 344 11.20 -0.97 6.80
C ARG A 344 11.42 -1.20 8.28
N TYR A 345 12.08 -0.22 8.90
CA TYR A 345 12.09 -0.08 10.36
C TYR A 345 10.75 0.50 10.80
N LEU A 346 10.09 -0.18 11.74
CA LEU A 346 8.76 0.16 12.24
C LEU A 346 8.77 0.22 13.77
N PRO A 347 7.85 0.99 14.38
CA PRO A 347 7.77 1.08 15.84
C PRO A 347 6.97 -0.05 16.45
N THR A 348 6.14 -0.74 15.66
CA THR A 348 5.20 -1.73 16.18
C THR A 348 4.92 -2.81 15.15
N ALA A 349 4.74 -4.04 15.62
CA ALA A 349 4.29 -5.19 14.82
C ALA A 349 3.37 -6.08 15.67
N PHE A 350 2.35 -6.68 15.08
CA PHE A 350 1.61 -7.76 15.73
C PHE A 350 2.41 -9.05 15.55
N LEU A 351 2.77 -9.68 16.67
CA LEU A 351 3.57 -10.90 16.71
C LEU A 351 2.75 -12.03 17.35
N VAL A 352 2.89 -13.24 16.83
CA VAL A 352 2.20 -14.44 17.32
C VAL A 352 3.20 -15.34 18.03
N PHE A 353 2.84 -15.85 19.21
CA PHE A 353 3.72 -16.66 20.06
C PHE A 353 3.07 -17.96 20.49
N GLU A 354 3.86 -19.03 20.63
CA GLU A 354 3.40 -20.23 21.36
C GLU A 354 3.20 -19.93 22.85
N HIS A 355 4.14 -19.18 23.43
CA HIS A 355 4.21 -18.81 24.85
C HIS A 355 4.29 -17.29 25.02
N PRO A 356 3.18 -16.54 24.79
CA PRO A 356 3.19 -15.09 24.80
C PRO A 356 3.54 -14.47 26.18
N GLU A 357 3.42 -15.22 27.26
CA GLU A 357 3.83 -14.85 28.62
C GLU A 357 5.36 -14.77 28.80
N GLN A 358 6.12 -15.39 27.91
CA GLN A 358 7.59 -15.38 27.93
C GLN A 358 8.18 -14.28 27.03
N ALA A 359 7.34 -13.56 26.29
CA ALA A 359 7.78 -12.55 25.33
C ALA A 359 8.35 -11.30 26.05
N ASP A 360 9.62 -11.01 25.81
CA ASP A 360 10.28 -9.79 26.30
C ASP A 360 9.96 -8.58 25.41
N ILE A 361 8.95 -7.81 25.82
CA ILE A 361 8.46 -6.61 25.13
C ILE A 361 8.63 -5.42 26.09
N PRO A 362 9.81 -4.75 26.10
CA PRO A 362 10.07 -3.65 27.02
C PRO A 362 9.41 -2.35 26.58
N ASN A 363 8.98 -1.50 27.54
CA ASN A 363 8.53 -0.15 27.22
C ASN A 363 9.71 0.78 26.90
N ILE A 364 10.16 0.74 25.66
CA ILE A 364 11.25 1.59 25.15
C ILE A 364 10.94 3.09 25.12
N TRP A 365 9.69 3.50 25.22
CA TRP A 365 9.31 4.92 25.28
C TRP A 365 9.16 5.45 26.71
N GLU A 366 9.36 4.61 27.72
CA GLU A 366 9.25 5.03 29.12
C GLU A 366 10.20 6.21 29.43
N GLY A 367 9.61 7.28 29.98
CA GLY A 367 10.33 8.53 30.28
C GLY A 367 10.59 9.43 29.08
N LEU A 368 10.18 9.06 27.86
CA LEU A 368 10.26 9.92 26.68
C LEU A 368 8.97 10.71 26.50
N ARG A 369 9.08 12.00 26.14
CA ARG A 369 7.92 12.77 25.68
C ARG A 369 7.82 12.66 24.16
N PRO A 370 6.62 12.45 23.59
CA PRO A 370 6.40 12.38 22.13
C PRO A 370 7.04 13.53 21.34
N GLN A 371 7.00 14.74 21.89
CA GLN A 371 7.54 15.95 21.27
C GLN A 371 9.07 15.98 21.19
N ASP A 372 9.77 15.25 22.06
CA ASP A 372 11.23 15.20 22.08
C ASP A 372 11.80 14.14 21.13
N ILE A 373 10.95 13.27 20.60
CA ILE A 373 11.35 12.26 19.63
C ILE A 373 11.47 12.90 18.25
N ASP A 374 12.69 12.91 17.72
CA ASP A 374 13.00 13.29 16.35
C ASP A 374 12.92 12.07 15.42
N PRO A 375 11.88 11.95 14.56
CA PRO A 375 11.74 10.84 13.63
C PRO A 375 12.68 10.92 12.43
N GLY A 376 13.38 12.05 12.21
CA GLY A 376 14.33 12.23 11.11
C GLY A 376 15.79 11.92 11.48
N LYS A 377 16.07 11.73 12.78
CA LYS A 377 17.41 11.43 13.29
C LYS A 377 17.82 10.02 12.88
N LYS A 378 18.92 9.91 12.14
CA LYS A 378 19.44 8.64 11.60
C LYS A 378 20.20 7.81 12.61
#